data_AF-A0A6L8A6X0-F1
#
_entry.id   AF-A0A6L8A6X0-F1
#
_cell.length_a   1.000
_cell.length_b   1.000
_cell.length_c   1.000
_cell.angle_alpha   90.00
_cell.angle_beta   90.00
_cell.angle_gamma   90.00
#
_symmetry.space_group_name_H-M   'P 1'
#
loop_
_entity.id
_entity.type
_entity.pdbx_description
1 polymer ?
#
loop_
_entity_poly.entity_id
_entity_poly.type
_entity_poly.pdbx_seq_one_letter_code
_entity_poly.pdbx_strand_id
1 'polypeptide(L)'
;MQLNHSQLKDLLTLLGGSDIQEFILEGKDFRLELRRYQGNQPAAVVAAATAAPPTASPPATRTSAPPGRSDLIEVHAPMVGTFYRAPAPEEPPFVEVGDKVQVGQTLCILEAMKLMNEIEA
;
A
#
# COMPACT_ATOMS: atom_id res chain seq x y z
N MET A 1 4.24 9.69 -29.71
CA MET A 1 4.04 11.13 -29.48
C MET A 1 5.14 11.59 -28.53
N GLN A 2 5.91 12.61 -28.89
CA GLN A 2 6.90 13.21 -27.99
C GLN A 2 6.17 14.18 -27.06
N LEU A 3 6.16 13.86 -25.76
CA LEU A 3 5.56 14.71 -24.75
C LEU A 3 6.51 15.87 -24.46
N ASN A 4 6.14 17.08 -24.88
CA ASN A 4 6.99 18.26 -24.68
C ASN A 4 6.79 18.84 -23.27
N HIS A 5 7.79 19.57 -22.77
CA HIS A 5 7.82 20.10 -21.40
C HIS A 5 6.62 21.01 -21.04
N SER A 6 6.01 21.66 -22.04
CA SER A 6 4.79 22.45 -21.85
C SER A 6 3.56 21.59 -21.59
N GLN A 7 3.41 20.48 -22.33
CA GLN A 7 2.27 19.56 -22.19
C GLN A 7 2.31 18.82 -20.84
N LEU A 8 3.52 18.51 -20.34
CA LEU A 8 3.69 17.92 -19.03
C LEU A 8 3.25 18.88 -17.92
N LYS A 9 3.54 20.18 -18.04
CA LYS A 9 3.09 21.20 -17.08
C LYS A 9 1.58 21.39 -17.11
N ASP A 10 0.97 21.39 -18.29
CA ASP A 10 -0.49 21.48 -18.42
C ASP A 10 -1.17 20.25 -17.82
N LEU A 11 -0.63 19.05 -18.07
CA LEU A 11 -1.11 17.81 -17.47
C LEU A 11 -1.00 17.82 -15.94
N LEU A 12 0.13 18.26 -15.39
CA LEU A 12 0.34 18.39 -13.95
C LEU A 12 -0.64 19.38 -13.32
N THR A 13 -0.91 20.50 -14.01
CA THR A 13 -1.86 21.52 -13.55
C THR A 13 -3.29 20.99 -13.56
N LEU A 14 -3.69 20.25 -14.59
CA LEU A 14 -5.00 19.60 -14.68
C LEU A 14 -5.16 18.48 -13.64
N LEU A 15 -4.11 17.68 -13.39
CA LEU A 15 -4.11 16.67 -12.35
C LEU A 15 -4.22 17.29 -10.95
N GLY A 16 -3.59 18.45 -10.73
CA GLY A 16 -3.68 19.17 -9.45
C GLY A 16 -5.11 19.55 -9.07
N GLY A 17 -5.96 19.86 -10.06
CA GLY A 17 -7.39 20.15 -9.87
C GLY A 17 -8.29 18.92 -9.77
N SER A 18 -7.75 17.71 -9.92
CA SER A 18 -8.50 16.45 -9.90
C SER A 18 -8.22 15.64 -8.63
N ASP A 19 -9.13 14.76 -8.24
CA ASP A 19 -8.99 13.85 -7.08
C ASP A 19 -8.21 12.56 -7.41
N ILE A 20 -7.33 12.62 -8.40
CA ILE A 20 -6.57 11.47 -8.89
C ILE A 20 -5.40 11.21 -7.93
N GLN A 21 -5.38 10.03 -7.32
CA GLN A 21 -4.31 9.59 -6.42
C GLN A 21 -3.10 9.00 -7.18
N GLU A 22 -3.34 8.36 -8.31
CA GLU A 22 -2.31 7.72 -9.13
C GLU A 22 -2.62 7.86 -10.62
N PHE A 23 -1.59 8.17 -11.41
CA PHE A 23 -1.67 8.29 -12.86
C PHE A 23 -0.46 7.65 -13.52
N ILE A 24 -0.71 6.71 -14.44
CA ILE A 24 0.33 5.98 -15.18
C ILE A 24 0.11 6.21 -16.67
N LEU A 25 1.16 6.64 -17.36
CA LEU A 25 1.17 6.83 -18.81
C LEU A 25 2.32 6.02 -19.43
N GLU A 26 1.97 5.07 -20.28
CA GLU A 26 2.93 4.24 -21.02
C GLU A 26 3.00 4.65 -22.49
N GLY A 27 4.22 4.94 -22.94
CA GLY A 27 4.60 5.11 -24.33
C GLY A 27 5.52 3.97 -24.79
N LYS A 28 5.75 3.88 -26.10
CA LYS A 28 6.60 2.83 -26.71
C LYS A 28 8.02 2.73 -26.10
N ASP A 29 8.53 3.83 -25.54
CA ASP A 29 9.91 3.92 -25.01
C ASP A 29 9.97 4.56 -23.62
N PHE A 30 8.83 4.83 -22.96
CA PHE A 30 8.82 5.47 -21.64
C PHE A 30 7.58 5.12 -20.82
N ARG A 31 7.73 5.09 -19.49
CA ARG A 31 6.65 5.00 -18.52
C ARG A 31 6.73 6.18 -17.57
N LEU A 32 5.62 6.88 -17.37
CA LEU A 32 5.51 8.02 -16.47
C LEU A 32 4.48 7.68 -15.39
N GLU A 33 4.90 7.77 -14.13
CA GLU A 33 4.09 7.45 -12.96
C GLU A 33 4.03 8.65 -12.01
N LEU A 34 2.82 9.07 -11.67
CA LEU A 34 2.56 10.19 -10.78
C LEU A 34 1.68 9.70 -9.62
N ARG A 35 2.16 9.83 -8.38
CA ARG A 35 1.39 9.55 -7.16
C ARG A 35 1.21 10.80 -6.34
N ARG A 36 -0.02 11.03 -5.85
CA ARG A 36 -0.37 12.17 -5.01
C ARG A 36 -0.28 11.78 -3.54
N TYR A 37 0.72 12.31 -2.84
CA TYR A 37 0.89 12.05 -1.42
C TYR A 37 0.00 13.00 -0.61
N GLN A 38 -1.16 12.53 -0.16
CA GLN A 38 -1.95 13.21 0.85
C GLN A 38 -1.48 12.75 2.22
N GLY A 39 -0.61 13.55 2.85
CA GLY A 39 -0.15 13.31 4.22
C GLY A 39 -1.31 13.38 5.20
N ASN A 40 -1.84 12.22 5.58
CA ASN A 40 -2.84 12.13 6.63
C ASN A 40 -2.13 12.25 7.98
N GLN A 41 -2.10 13.47 8.54
CA GLN A 41 -1.62 13.69 9.91
C GLN A 41 -2.50 12.88 10.88
N PRO A 42 -1.93 12.01 11.74
CA PRO A 42 -2.72 11.29 12.72
C PRO A 42 -3.24 12.28 13.77
N ALA A 43 -4.58 12.41 13.85
CA ALA A 43 -5.25 13.09 14.94
C ALA A 43 -5.01 12.31 16.24
N ALA A 44 -4.52 13.00 17.27
CA ALA A 44 -4.29 12.44 18.59
C ALA A 44 -5.61 11.94 19.21
N VAL A 45 -5.61 10.68 19.64
CA VAL A 45 -6.70 10.05 20.37
C VAL A 45 -6.69 10.50 21.83
N VAL A 46 -7.85 10.95 22.34
CA VAL A 46 -8.07 11.16 23.77
C VAL A 46 -8.66 9.87 24.34
N ALA A 47 -7.94 9.24 25.27
CA ALA A 47 -8.34 8.01 25.93
C ALA A 47 -9.41 8.25 27.00
N ALA A 48 -10.52 7.52 26.94
CA ALA A 48 -11.45 7.36 28.05
C ALA A 48 -11.46 5.88 28.46
N ALA A 49 -11.06 5.63 29.71
CA ALA A 49 -11.20 4.32 30.36
C ALA A 49 -12.65 4.09 30.79
N THR A 50 -13.16 2.84 30.77
CA THR A 50 -13.49 2.01 31.95
C THR A 50 -14.35 0.78 31.57
N ALA A 51 -14.09 -0.33 32.28
CA ALA A 51 -14.92 -1.52 32.59
C ALA A 51 -15.06 -2.68 31.58
N ALA A 52 -14.88 -3.89 32.12
CA ALA A 52 -15.08 -5.23 31.53
C ALA A 52 -16.02 -6.04 32.46
N PRO A 53 -16.54 -7.24 32.07
CA PRO A 53 -16.93 -7.74 30.75
C PRO A 53 -18.39 -8.29 30.74
N PRO A 54 -18.88 -8.80 29.60
CA PRO A 54 -19.16 -10.23 29.60
C PRO A 54 -18.54 -10.97 28.39
N THR A 55 -18.40 -12.27 28.57
CA THR A 55 -17.72 -13.24 27.72
C THR A 55 -18.30 -13.29 26.30
N ALA A 56 -17.51 -12.85 25.33
CA ALA A 56 -17.69 -13.12 23.91
C ALA A 56 -16.31 -13.45 23.32
N SER A 57 -16.28 -14.36 22.34
CA SER A 57 -15.07 -14.90 21.69
C SER A 57 -13.98 -13.84 21.46
N PRO A 58 -12.70 -14.17 21.70
CA PRO A 58 -11.62 -13.20 21.64
C PRO A 58 -11.59 -12.53 20.26
N PRO A 59 -11.71 -11.19 20.19
CA PRO A 59 -11.34 -10.46 18.99
C PRO A 59 -9.86 -10.77 18.72
N ALA A 60 -9.53 -11.10 17.47
CA ALA A 60 -8.15 -11.26 17.05
C ALA A 60 -7.36 -10.02 17.52
N THR A 61 -6.45 -10.23 18.46
CA THR A 61 -5.55 -9.19 18.97
C THR A 61 -4.82 -8.60 17.78
N ARG A 62 -5.09 -7.33 17.48
CA ARG A 62 -4.26 -6.55 16.56
C ARG A 62 -2.91 -6.39 17.26
N THR A 63 -1.97 -7.30 16.97
CA THR A 63 -0.56 -7.11 17.32
C THR A 63 -0.16 -5.74 16.79
N SER A 64 0.17 -4.83 17.69
CA SER A 64 0.82 -3.58 17.33
C SER A 64 2.13 -3.92 16.63
N ALA A 65 2.28 -3.49 15.38
CA ALA A 65 3.56 -3.62 14.69
C ALA A 65 4.67 -3.01 15.56
N PRO A 66 5.85 -3.66 15.65
CA PRO A 66 6.98 -3.08 16.35
C PRO A 66 7.30 -1.69 15.77
N PRO A 67 7.82 -0.77 16.60
CA PRO A 67 8.15 0.58 16.14
C PRO A 67 9.07 0.50 14.92
N GLY A 68 8.71 1.26 13.88
CA GLY A 68 9.44 1.31 12.61
C GLY A 68 10.92 1.59 12.84
N ARG A 69 11.77 0.72 12.30
CA ARG A 69 13.21 0.93 12.34
C ARG A 69 13.56 1.90 11.21
N SER A 70 14.20 3.01 11.52
CA SER A 70 14.56 4.07 10.55
C SER A 70 15.44 3.58 9.39
N ASP A 71 16.06 2.41 9.54
CA ASP A 71 16.96 1.81 8.56
C ASP A 71 16.24 0.91 7.55
N LEU A 72 14.90 0.77 7.63
CA LEU A 72 14.11 -0.13 6.79
C LEU A 72 13.14 0.66 5.90
N ILE A 73 12.82 0.08 4.75
CA ILE A 73 11.75 0.56 3.86
C ILE A 73 10.47 -0.18 4.26
N GLU A 74 9.44 0.57 4.64
CA GLU A 74 8.14 0.02 4.99
C GLU A 74 7.25 -0.07 3.75
N VAL A 75 6.69 -1.27 3.51
CA VAL A 75 5.67 -1.50 2.48
C VAL A 75 4.31 -1.50 3.16
N HIS A 76 3.57 -0.40 3.02
CA HIS A 76 2.24 -0.26 3.60
C HIS A 76 1.16 -0.88 2.72
N ALA A 77 0.16 -1.49 3.35
CA ALA A 77 -1.04 -1.93 2.64
C ALA A 77 -1.83 -0.70 2.14
N PRO A 78 -2.15 -0.61 0.83
CA PRO A 78 -2.86 0.53 0.25
C PRO A 78 -4.36 0.52 0.58
N MET A 79 -4.88 -0.63 1.01
CA MET A 79 -6.29 -0.82 1.36
C MET A 79 -6.45 -1.79 2.52
N VAL A 80 -7.66 -1.89 3.08
CA VAL A 80 -7.99 -2.89 4.08
C VAL A 80 -8.34 -4.20 3.38
N GLY A 81 -7.71 -5.30 3.80
CA GLY A 81 -7.94 -6.61 3.22
C GLY A 81 -7.33 -7.75 4.05
N THR A 82 -7.46 -8.96 3.54
CA THR A 82 -6.81 -10.17 4.09
C THR A 82 -5.45 -10.35 3.44
N PHE A 83 -4.40 -10.50 4.25
CA PHE A 83 -3.04 -10.69 3.77
C PHE A 83 -2.74 -12.17 3.52
N TYR A 84 -2.15 -12.48 2.36
CA TYR A 84 -1.66 -13.81 2.00
C TYR A 84 -0.19 -13.73 1.58
N ARG A 85 0.64 -14.63 2.12
CA ARG A 85 2.07 -14.72 1.79
C ARG A 85 2.36 -15.49 0.50
N ALA A 86 1.40 -16.26 0.01
CA ALA A 86 1.53 -17.16 -1.13
C ALA A 86 0.33 -16.97 -2.09
N PRO A 87 0.49 -17.28 -3.39
CA PRO A 87 -0.59 -17.21 -4.37
C PRO A 87 -1.73 -18.20 -4.11
N ALA A 88 -1.43 -19.35 -3.50
CA ALA A 88 -2.41 -20.37 -3.11
C ALA A 88 -1.96 -21.10 -1.83
N PRO A 89 -2.86 -21.80 -1.12
CA PRO A 89 -2.54 -22.49 0.14
C PRO A 89 -1.45 -23.57 0.05
N GLU A 90 -1.29 -24.19 -1.12
CA GLU A 90 -0.31 -25.26 -1.36
C GLU A 90 0.95 -24.76 -2.09
N GLU A 91 1.01 -23.48 -2.43
CA GLU A 91 2.12 -22.86 -3.13
C GLU A 91 3.11 -22.17 -2.18
N PRO A 92 4.39 -22.06 -2.55
CA PRO A 92 5.38 -21.39 -1.71
C PRO A 92 5.08 -19.89 -1.58
N PRO A 93 5.54 -19.25 -0.48
CA PRO A 93 5.46 -17.81 -0.34
C PRO A 93 6.19 -17.06 -1.45
N PHE A 94 5.74 -15.84 -1.77
CA PHE A 94 6.41 -14.97 -2.74
C PHE A 94 7.85 -14.62 -2.31
N VAL A 95 8.05 -14.42 -1.00
CA VAL A 95 9.34 -14.08 -0.40
C VAL A 95 9.49 -14.66 1.02
N GLU A 96 10.72 -14.96 1.39
CA GLU A 96 11.15 -15.36 2.73
C GLU A 96 12.14 -14.37 3.36
N VAL A 97 12.29 -14.45 4.68
CA VAL A 97 13.21 -13.57 5.40
C VAL A 97 14.65 -13.89 5.01
N GLY A 98 15.37 -12.88 4.53
CA GLY A 98 16.74 -13.00 4.04
C GLY A 98 16.84 -13.02 2.52
N ASP A 99 15.72 -13.12 1.81
CA ASP A 99 15.69 -13.01 0.36
C ASP A 99 16.06 -11.60 -0.10
N LYS A 100 16.74 -11.54 -1.25
CA LYS A 100 16.95 -10.28 -1.96
C LYS A 100 15.75 -10.01 -2.85
N VAL A 101 15.14 -8.84 -2.67
CA VAL A 101 13.99 -8.39 -3.47
C VAL A 101 14.40 -7.31 -4.47
N GLN A 102 13.70 -7.26 -5.61
CA GLN A 102 13.89 -6.27 -6.66
C GLN A 102 12.64 -5.37 -6.77
N VAL A 103 12.82 -4.14 -7.26
CA VAL A 103 11.70 -3.22 -7.52
C VAL A 103 10.71 -3.87 -8.48
N GLY A 104 9.43 -3.86 -8.13
CA GLY A 104 8.36 -4.51 -8.90
C GLY A 104 8.20 -6.01 -8.65
N GLN A 105 8.97 -6.61 -7.72
CA GLN A 105 8.75 -8.00 -7.32
C GLN A 105 7.55 -8.10 -6.39
N THR A 106 6.63 -9.02 -6.68
CA THR A 106 5.50 -9.34 -5.81
C THR A 106 5.98 -9.88 -4.46
N LEU A 107 5.46 -9.29 -3.37
CA LEU A 107 5.80 -9.61 -1.98
C LEU A 107 4.67 -10.39 -1.28
N CYS A 108 3.42 -10.06 -1.58
CA CYS A 108 2.23 -10.68 -1.00
C CYS A 108 0.98 -10.37 -1.82
N ILE A 109 -0.13 -11.02 -1.47
CA ILE A 109 -1.46 -10.69 -1.95
C ILE A 109 -2.26 -10.06 -0.82
N LEU A 110 -3.06 -9.05 -1.17
CA LEU A 110 -4.07 -8.45 -0.33
C LEU A 110 -5.45 -8.69 -0.94
N GLU A 111 -6.27 -9.49 -0.27
CA GLU A 111 -7.65 -9.75 -0.68
C GLU A 111 -8.59 -8.68 -0.12
N ALA A 112 -9.25 -7.94 -1.01
CA ALA A 112 -10.27 -6.98 -0.63
C ALA A 112 -11.53 -7.22 -1.47
N MET A 113 -12.66 -7.50 -0.81
CA MET A 113 -13.95 -7.72 -1.49
C MET A 113 -13.90 -8.78 -2.62
N LYS A 114 -13.17 -9.88 -2.40
CA LYS A 114 -12.90 -10.99 -3.34
C LYS A 114 -11.95 -10.65 -4.51
N LEU A 115 -11.33 -9.48 -4.52
CA LEU A 115 -10.24 -9.17 -5.44
C LEU A 115 -8.91 -9.51 -4.78
N MET A 116 -8.06 -10.25 -5.51
CA MET A 116 -6.71 -10.61 -5.08
C MET A 116 -5.72 -9.61 -5.69
N ASN A 117 -5.29 -8.61 -4.90
CA ASN A 117 -4.36 -7.58 -5.37
C ASN A 117 -2.93 -7.93 -4.96
N GLU A 118 -2.01 -7.96 -5.91
CA GLU A 118 -0.58 -8.15 -5.65
C GLU A 118 0.05 -6.87 -5.11
N ILE A 119 0.94 -7.01 -4.12
CA ILE A 119 1.72 -5.91 -3.55
C ILE A 119 3.18 -6.10 -3.96
N GLU A 120 3.76 -5.09 -4.61
CA GLU A 120 5.13 -5.11 -5.14
C GLU A 120 6.09 -4.29 -4.25
N ALA A 121 7.39 -4.59 -4.37
CA ALA A 121 8.49 -3.88 -3.70
C ALA A 121 8.85 -2.54 -4.36
#